data_AF-A0A292YQX5-F1
#
_entry.id   AF-A0A292YQX5-F1
#
_cell.length_a   1.000
_cell.length_b   1.000
_cell.length_c   1.000
_cell.angle_alpha   90.00
_cell.angle_beta   90.00
_cell.angle_gamma   90.00
#
_symmetry.space_group_name_H-M   'P 1'
#
loop_
_entity.id
_entity.type
_entity.pdbx_description
1 polymer ?
#
loop_
_entity_poly.entity_id
_entity_poly.type
_entity_poly.pdbx_seq_one_letter_code
_entity_poly.pdbx_strand_id
1 'polypeptide(L)'
;MKEKRVYGFVCHSGKEKSGSEHFHEMFLVTWDGRPLHVHGFSGTTSYDAGHNHRYAGTTEPAPSGVPHTHAYCTATSFDDGHTHVIRGRTGPAVPLPNGGHIHYFEGFTTVSGRIPHVHSYSGRTTV
;
A
#
# COMPACT_ATOMS: atom_id res chain seq x y z
N MET A 1 22.04 -17.24 -8.63
CA MET A 1 21.29 -15.96 -8.75
C MET A 1 19.98 -16.16 -8.00
N LYS A 2 19.60 -15.27 -7.06
CA LYS A 2 18.33 -15.41 -6.33
C LYS A 2 17.34 -14.40 -6.88
N GLU A 3 16.35 -14.87 -7.62
CA GLU A 3 15.18 -14.07 -7.97
C GLU A 3 14.46 -13.67 -6.68
N LYS A 4 14.22 -12.38 -6.46
CA LYS A 4 13.35 -11.90 -5.38
C LYS A 4 12.07 -11.39 -6.01
N ARG A 5 11.00 -12.18 -5.90
CA ARG A 5 9.67 -11.77 -6.33
C ARG A 5 9.16 -10.71 -5.36
N VAL A 6 8.90 -9.52 -5.86
CA VAL A 6 8.21 -8.46 -5.13
C VAL A 6 6.88 -8.25 -5.82
N TYR A 7 5.81 -8.28 -5.04
CA TYR A 7 4.45 -7.99 -5.51
C TYR A 7 4.19 -6.51 -5.28
N GLY A 8 3.87 -5.79 -6.34
CA GLY A 8 3.40 -4.41 -6.28
C GLY A 8 2.09 -4.26 -7.03
N PHE A 9 1.26 -3.30 -6.60
CA PHE A 9 0.03 -2.94 -7.29
C PHE A 9 0.21 -1.58 -7.97
N VAL A 10 -0.01 -1.50 -9.29
CA VAL A 10 -0.12 -0.22 -9.99
C VAL A 10 -1.57 0.15 -10.18
N CYS A 11 -1.91 1.33 -9.68
CA CYS A 11 -3.24 1.91 -9.71
C CYS A 11 -3.28 2.95 -10.85
N HIS A 12 -3.85 2.59 -12.01
CA HIS A 12 -3.88 3.48 -13.18
C HIS A 12 -5.05 4.48 -13.09
N SER A 13 -4.76 5.77 -13.00
CA SER A 13 -5.77 6.85 -13.16
C SER A 13 -5.79 7.32 -14.61
N GLY A 14 -6.43 6.56 -15.50
CA GLY A 14 -6.59 6.95 -16.91
C GLY A 14 -7.71 8.00 -17.04
N LYS A 15 -7.45 9.11 -17.74
CA LYS A 15 -8.46 10.11 -18.16
C LYS A 15 -9.37 9.59 -19.30
N GLU A 16 -9.70 8.31 -19.30
CA GLU A 16 -10.53 7.66 -20.31
C GLU A 16 -11.87 7.33 -19.67
N LYS A 17 -12.97 7.67 -20.35
CA LYS A 17 -14.36 7.56 -19.87
C LYS A 17 -14.85 6.11 -19.75
N SER A 18 -14.20 5.30 -18.92
CA SER A 18 -14.74 4.04 -18.40
C SER A 18 -14.06 3.78 -17.06
N GLY A 19 -14.83 3.91 -15.98
CA GLY A 19 -14.36 3.88 -14.58
C GLY A 19 -13.86 2.52 -14.08
N SER A 20 -12.90 1.91 -14.78
CA SER A 20 -12.25 0.69 -14.32
C SER A 20 -10.90 1.04 -13.67
N GLU A 21 -10.95 1.38 -12.38
CA GLU A 21 -9.81 1.11 -11.51
C GLU A 21 -9.54 -0.40 -11.60
N HIS A 22 -8.37 -0.78 -12.08
CA HIS A 22 -7.97 -2.18 -12.24
C HIS A 22 -6.53 -2.36 -11.75
N PHE A 23 -6.22 -3.57 -11.30
CA PHE A 23 -4.99 -3.90 -10.59
C PHE A 23 -4.05 -4.69 -11.49
N HIS A 24 -2.79 -4.28 -11.52
CA HIS A 24 -1.72 -5.08 -12.12
C HIS A 24 -0.91 -5.73 -11.01
N GLU A 25 -0.72 -7.04 -11.11
CA GLU A 25 0.31 -7.74 -10.35
C GLU A 25 1.66 -7.49 -11.03
N MET A 26 2.51 -6.68 -10.39
CA MET A 26 3.85 -6.41 -10.91
C MET A 26 4.91 -7.21 -10.18
N PHE A 27 5.84 -7.77 -10.96
CA PHE A 27 7.06 -8.39 -10.47
C PHE A 27 8.24 -7.44 -10.71
N LEU A 28 8.92 -7.01 -9.65
CA LEU A 28 10.18 -6.27 -9.78
C LEU A 28 11.35 -7.26 -9.80
N VAL A 29 12.12 -7.24 -10.89
CA VAL A 29 13.34 -8.03 -11.05
C VAL A 29 14.54 -7.08 -11.00
N THR A 30 15.42 -7.25 -10.01
CA THR A 30 16.72 -6.56 -9.99
C THR A 30 17.77 -7.43 -10.65
N TRP A 31 18.42 -6.87 -11.69
CA TRP A 31 19.44 -7.59 -12.47
C TRP A 31 20.84 -7.53 -11.81
N ASP A 32 21.05 -6.57 -10.91
CA ASP A 32 22.30 -6.35 -10.19
C ASP A 32 22.41 -7.15 -8.87
N GLY A 33 21.37 -7.93 -8.53
CA GLY A 33 21.31 -8.73 -7.31
C GLY A 33 21.16 -7.91 -6.03
N ARG A 34 20.94 -6.58 -6.10
CA ARG A 34 20.72 -5.76 -4.91
C ARG A 34 19.34 -6.08 -4.31
N PRO A 35 19.26 -6.31 -2.98
CA PRO A 35 17.98 -6.48 -2.32
C PRO A 35 17.12 -5.21 -2.46
N LEU A 36 15.89 -5.37 -2.95
CA LEU A 36 14.89 -4.31 -2.89
C LEU A 36 14.53 -4.04 -1.43
N HIS A 37 14.75 -2.80 -0.99
CA HIS A 37 14.32 -2.30 0.32
C HIS A 37 12.83 -1.97 0.24
N VAL A 38 12.01 -2.79 0.87
CA VAL A 38 10.55 -2.69 0.93
C VAL A 38 10.08 -3.12 2.31
N HIS A 39 8.91 -2.68 2.73
CA HIS A 39 8.29 -3.14 3.97
C HIS A 39 6.87 -3.64 3.73
N GLY A 40 6.43 -4.61 4.53
CA GLY A 40 5.02 -5.01 4.58
C GLY A 40 4.19 -4.00 5.37
N PHE A 41 2.90 -3.92 5.06
CA PHE A 41 1.93 -3.18 5.86
C PHE A 41 0.57 -3.87 5.82
N SER A 42 -0.23 -3.71 6.87
CA SER A 42 -1.58 -4.26 6.97
C SER A 42 -2.39 -3.54 8.04
N GLY A 43 -3.71 -3.65 7.97
CA GLY A 43 -4.59 -3.08 8.98
C GLY A 43 -6.07 -3.32 8.70
N THR A 44 -6.90 -2.59 9.44
CA THR A 44 -8.35 -2.53 9.25
C THR A 44 -8.76 -1.06 9.24
N THR A 45 -9.64 -0.69 8.33
CA THR A 45 -10.11 0.69 8.18
C THR A 45 -11.08 1.07 9.30
N SER A 46 -11.40 2.37 9.42
CA SER A 46 -12.46 2.84 10.33
C SER A 46 -13.80 2.20 9.99
N TYR A 47 -14.73 2.18 10.96
CA TYR A 47 -16.11 1.78 10.71
C TYR A 47 -16.89 2.96 10.14
N ASP A 48 -17.40 2.84 8.91
CA ASP A 48 -18.24 3.83 8.24
C ASP A 48 -19.29 3.11 7.37
N ALA A 49 -20.41 3.75 7.09
CA ALA A 49 -21.52 3.17 6.31
C ALA A 49 -21.93 1.74 6.70
N GLY A 50 -21.75 1.34 7.96
CA GLY A 50 -22.16 0.04 8.48
C GLY A 50 -21.11 -1.08 8.40
N HIS A 51 -19.90 -0.83 7.93
CA HIS A 51 -18.84 -1.84 7.85
C HIS A 51 -17.42 -1.25 7.93
N ASN A 52 -16.42 -2.12 7.84
CA ASN A 52 -15.00 -1.78 7.69
C ASN A 52 -14.38 -2.77 6.70
N HIS A 53 -13.15 -2.50 6.27
CA HIS A 53 -12.39 -3.42 5.45
C HIS A 53 -11.02 -3.71 6.03
N ARG A 54 -10.48 -4.88 5.71
CA ARG A 54 -9.08 -5.24 5.96
C ARG A 54 -8.22 -4.84 4.77
N TYR A 55 -6.93 -4.64 4.99
CA TYR A 55 -5.97 -4.43 3.91
C TYR A 55 -4.60 -4.99 4.28
N ALA A 56 -3.84 -5.38 3.26
CA ALA A 56 -2.44 -5.79 3.39
C ALA A 56 -1.71 -5.52 2.07
N GLY A 57 -0.44 -5.09 2.15
CA GLY A 57 0.37 -4.80 0.98
C GLY A 57 1.86 -4.75 1.29
N THR A 58 2.65 -4.51 0.26
CA THR A 58 4.09 -4.24 0.36
C THR A 58 4.35 -2.86 -0.23
N THR A 59 5.21 -2.08 0.41
CA THR A 59 5.57 -0.75 -0.09
C THR A 59 6.40 -0.86 -1.36
N GLU A 60 6.38 0.19 -2.18
CA GLU A 60 7.30 0.32 -3.30
C GLU A 60 8.75 0.45 -2.81
N PRO A 61 9.76 0.07 -3.62
CA PRO A 61 11.16 0.22 -3.24
C PRO A 61 11.53 1.67 -2.92
N ALA A 62 12.36 1.86 -1.88
CA ALA A 62 12.92 3.17 -1.62
C ALA A 62 13.92 3.57 -2.73
N PRO A 63 13.85 4.81 -3.26
CA PRO A 63 14.79 5.28 -4.28
C PRO A 63 16.18 5.63 -3.70
N SER A 64 16.35 5.62 -2.37
CA SER A 64 17.57 6.06 -1.68
C SER A 64 17.89 5.21 -0.44
N GLY A 65 19.10 5.39 0.11
CA GLY A 65 19.47 4.89 1.44
C GLY A 65 18.69 5.57 2.57
N VAL A 66 18.93 5.19 3.82
CA VAL A 66 18.31 5.81 5.00
C VAL A 66 18.94 7.20 5.25
N PRO A 67 18.14 8.28 5.44
CA PRO A 67 16.68 8.30 5.57
C PRO A 67 15.96 8.23 4.21
N HIS A 68 14.85 7.48 4.17
CA HIS A 68 13.95 7.40 3.01
C HIS A 68 12.49 7.31 3.45
N THR A 69 11.58 7.29 2.48
CA THR A 69 10.19 6.88 2.67
C THR A 69 9.70 6.11 1.44
N HIS A 70 8.61 5.37 1.58
CA HIS A 70 8.08 4.52 0.52
C HIS A 70 6.73 5.01 0.01
N ALA A 71 6.48 4.86 -1.29
CA ALA A 71 5.12 4.88 -1.80
C ALA A 71 4.42 3.55 -1.53
N TYR A 72 3.10 3.55 -1.50
CA TYR A 72 2.28 2.35 -1.35
C TYR A 72 0.95 2.49 -2.10
N CYS A 73 0.44 1.40 -2.69
CA CYS A 73 -0.94 1.24 -3.17
C CYS A 73 -1.43 -0.17 -2.82
N THR A 74 -2.68 -0.32 -2.37
CA THR A 74 -3.34 -1.62 -2.20
C THR A 74 -4.86 -1.48 -2.31
N ALA A 75 -5.55 -2.57 -2.60
CA ALA A 75 -6.99 -2.69 -2.38
C ALA A 75 -7.29 -3.14 -0.95
N THR A 76 -8.49 -2.81 -0.47
CA THR A 76 -9.07 -3.43 0.73
C THR A 76 -9.74 -4.76 0.39
N SER A 77 -10.14 -5.53 1.42
CA SER A 77 -10.99 -6.71 1.25
C SER A 77 -12.35 -6.33 0.65
N PHE A 78 -12.98 -7.28 -0.04
CA PHE A 78 -14.32 -7.13 -0.57
C PHE A 78 -15.34 -7.38 0.55
N ASP A 79 -15.92 -6.31 1.08
CA ASP A 79 -16.90 -6.33 2.15
C ASP A 79 -18.09 -5.47 1.75
N ASP A 80 -19.30 -5.86 2.17
CA ASP A 80 -20.55 -5.16 1.81
C ASP A 80 -20.68 -4.81 0.32
N GLY A 81 -20.25 -5.73 -0.55
CA GLY A 81 -20.42 -5.61 -1.99
C GLY A 81 -19.41 -4.72 -2.72
N HIS A 82 -18.34 -4.23 -2.06
CA HIS A 82 -17.32 -3.42 -2.73
C HIS A 82 -15.94 -3.46 -2.05
N THR A 83 -14.96 -2.84 -2.70
CA THR A 83 -13.60 -2.59 -2.20
C THR A 83 -13.30 -1.11 -2.26
N HIS A 84 -12.29 -0.67 -1.53
CA HIS A 84 -11.65 0.62 -1.75
C HIS A 84 -10.17 0.47 -2.10
N VAL A 85 -9.60 1.55 -2.65
CA VAL A 85 -8.15 1.68 -2.87
C VAL A 85 -7.54 2.54 -1.77
N ILE A 86 -6.42 2.09 -1.23
CA ILE A 86 -5.53 2.78 -0.30
C ILE A 86 -4.25 3.14 -1.06
N ARG A 87 -3.83 4.41 -1.03
CA ARG A 87 -2.56 4.83 -1.61
C ARG A 87 -1.94 6.01 -0.89
N GLY A 88 -0.63 6.10 -0.88
CA GLY A 88 0.07 7.23 -0.28
C GLY A 88 1.58 7.04 -0.24
N ARG A 89 2.22 7.86 0.61
CA ARG A 89 3.65 7.80 0.89
C ARG A 89 3.83 7.76 2.40
N THR A 90 4.71 6.89 2.89
CA THR A 90 4.96 6.74 4.32
C THR A 90 5.69 7.97 4.88
N GLY A 91 5.67 8.11 6.20
CA GLY A 91 6.50 9.05 6.94
C GLY A 91 7.99 8.67 6.93
N PRO A 92 8.85 9.50 7.57
CA PRO A 92 10.29 9.25 7.67
C PRO A 92 10.59 7.93 8.37
N ALA A 93 11.75 7.34 8.05
CA ALA A 93 12.26 6.17 8.74
C ALA A 93 12.40 6.45 10.25
N VAL A 94 11.79 5.60 11.08
CA VAL A 94 11.92 5.64 12.54
C VAL A 94 12.84 4.49 12.96
N PRO A 95 14.05 4.79 13.45
CA PRO A 95 15.04 3.77 13.78
C PRO A 95 14.59 2.96 15.00
N LEU A 96 14.92 1.67 14.99
CA LEU A 96 14.69 0.73 16.08
C LEU A 96 16.01 0.31 16.75
N PRO A 97 16.01 -0.11 18.03
CA PRO A 97 17.23 -0.51 18.74
C PRO A 97 18.01 -1.66 18.11
N ASN A 98 17.37 -2.49 17.28
CA ASN A 98 17.98 -3.63 16.61
C ASN A 98 18.67 -3.28 15.28
N GLY A 99 18.74 -1.99 14.92
CA GLY A 99 19.35 -1.52 13.67
C GLY A 99 18.43 -1.53 12.45
N GLY A 100 17.17 -1.97 12.59
CA GLY A 100 16.12 -1.80 11.57
C GLY A 100 15.36 -0.48 11.69
N HIS A 101 14.35 -0.28 10.84
CA HIS A 101 13.43 0.86 10.95
C HIS A 101 12.03 0.51 10.47
N ILE A 102 11.07 1.33 10.88
CA ILE A 102 9.68 1.30 10.42
C ILE A 102 9.29 2.65 9.85
N HIS A 103 8.15 2.70 9.16
CA HIS A 103 7.51 3.94 8.77
C HIS A 103 6.06 3.97 9.24
N TYR A 104 5.59 5.13 9.69
CA TYR A 104 4.17 5.38 9.92
C TYR A 104 3.47 5.78 8.63
N PHE A 105 2.18 5.49 8.52
CA PHE A 105 1.33 5.90 7.41
C PHE A 105 -0.10 6.11 7.88
N GLU A 106 -0.83 6.98 7.18
CA GLU A 106 -2.24 7.26 7.41
C GLU A 106 -2.88 7.85 6.14
N GLY A 107 -4.21 7.86 6.09
CA GLY A 107 -4.95 8.46 4.99
C GLY A 107 -6.43 8.06 4.97
N PHE A 108 -7.05 8.27 3.81
CA PHE A 108 -8.41 7.86 3.51
C PHE A 108 -8.44 7.02 2.25
N THR A 109 -9.35 6.08 2.19
CA THR A 109 -9.60 5.27 1.01
C THR A 109 -10.22 6.09 -0.12
N THR A 110 -10.24 5.54 -1.35
CA THR A 110 -11.08 6.09 -2.42
C THR A 110 -12.56 6.00 -2.07
N VAL A 111 -13.40 6.81 -2.73
CA VAL A 111 -14.87 6.70 -2.61
C VAL A 111 -15.34 5.45 -3.34
N SER A 112 -16.14 4.61 -2.68
CA SER A 112 -16.71 3.38 -3.27
C SER A 112 -18.03 3.02 -2.58
N GLY A 113 -18.66 1.93 -3.03
CA GLY A 113 -19.90 1.40 -2.48
C GLY A 113 -21.18 1.97 -3.10
N ARG A 114 -22.30 1.23 -2.91
CA ARG A 114 -23.63 1.65 -3.38
C ARG A 114 -24.11 2.92 -2.68
N ILE A 115 -23.86 3.00 -1.38
CA ILE A 115 -23.91 4.25 -0.62
C ILE A 115 -22.48 4.79 -0.66
N PRO A 116 -22.18 5.86 -1.42
CA PRO A 116 -20.80 6.31 -1.59
C PRO A 116 -20.19 6.75 -0.26
N HIS A 117 -19.06 6.15 0.12
CA HIS A 117 -18.36 6.51 1.35
C HIS A 117 -16.85 6.24 1.26
N VAL A 118 -16.12 6.60 2.32
CA VAL A 118 -14.69 6.42 2.51
C VAL A 118 -14.42 5.89 3.91
N HIS A 119 -13.27 5.25 4.10
CA HIS A 119 -12.77 4.93 5.44
C HIS A 119 -11.43 5.59 5.70
N SER A 120 -11.17 5.98 6.94
CA SER A 120 -9.82 6.35 7.37
C SER A 120 -9.00 5.10 7.68
N TYR A 121 -7.69 5.23 7.59
CA TYR A 121 -6.73 4.20 7.98
C TYR A 121 -5.46 4.82 8.55
N SER A 122 -4.77 4.08 9.42
CA SER A 122 -3.44 4.43 9.90
C SER A 122 -2.69 3.17 10.36
N GLY A 123 -1.37 3.25 10.44
CA GLY A 123 -0.56 2.13 10.89
C GLY A 123 0.93 2.39 10.79
N ARG A 124 1.69 1.30 10.94
CA ARG A 124 3.14 1.26 10.73
C ARG A 124 3.52 0.09 9.85
N THR A 125 4.63 0.21 9.16
CA THR A 125 5.20 -0.90 8.38
C THR A 125 5.83 -1.95 9.30
N THR A 126 6.12 -3.12 8.72
CA THR A 126 7.08 -4.07 9.29
C THR A 126 8.49 -3.50 9.24
N VAL A 127 9.42 -4.17 9.94
CA VAL A 127 10.87 -3.98 9.75
C VAL A 127 11.28 -4.51 8.38
#